data_AF-A0A9W4WUK3-F1
#
_entry.id   AF-A0A9W4WUK3-F1
#
_cell.length_a   1.000
_cell.length_b   1.000
_cell.length_c   1.000
_cell.angle_alpha   90.00
_cell.angle_beta   90.00
_cell.angle_gamma   90.00
#
_symmetry.space_group_name_H-M   'P 1'
#
loop_
_entity.id
_entity.type
_entity.pdbx_description
1 polymer ?
#
loop_
_entity_poly.entity_id
_entity_poly.type
_entity_poly.pdbx_seq_one_letter_code
_entity_poly.pdbx_strand_id
1 'polypeptide(L)' 'MPGWEDSSWDYHGEDRKLYFKNNGKTYRTAFTTGDTIGCC' A
#
# COMPACT_ATOMS: atom_id res chain seq x y z
N MET A 1 -11.98 4.83 -0.67
CA MET A 1 -10.89 3.99 -1.20
C MET A 1 -10.25 3.24 -0.03
N PRO A 2 -9.68 2.05 -0.24
CA PRO A 2 -8.96 1.31 0.82
C PRO A 2 -7.79 2.15 1.37
N GLY A 3 -7.60 2.19 2.71
CA GLY A 3 -6.58 3.02 3.39
C GLY A 3 -7.00 4.43 3.81
N TRP A 4 -8.27 4.80 3.60
CA TRP A 4 -8.82 6.13 3.93
C TRP A 4 -9.47 6.22 5.30
N GLU A 5 -9.79 5.09 5.92
CA GLU A 5 -10.38 5.04 7.26
C GLU A 5 -9.30 4.99 8.34
N ASP A 6 -9.64 5.53 9.51
CA ASP A 6 -8.69 5.77 10.60
C ASP A 6 -8.04 4.50 11.18
N SER A 7 -8.67 3.35 10.94
CA SER A 7 -8.23 2.02 11.37
C SER A 7 -7.73 1.13 10.21
N SER A 8 -7.62 1.67 9.00
CA SER A 8 -7.21 0.92 7.81
C SER A 8 -5.75 1.19 7.42
N TRP A 9 -5.05 0.12 7.09
CA TRP A 9 -3.74 0.15 6.46
C TRP A 9 -3.85 -0.49 5.10
N ASP A 10 -3.37 0.18 4.08
CA ASP A 10 -3.40 -0.34 2.72
C ASP A 10 -2.10 -0.12 2.00
N TYR A 11 -1.80 -0.98 1.04
CA TYR A 11 -0.67 -0.81 0.16
C TYR A 11 -1.14 -0.77 -1.28
N HIS A 12 -0.91 0.37 -1.93
CA HIS A 12 -1.21 0.56 -3.35
C HIS A 12 0.07 0.29 -4.13
N GLY A 13 0.08 -0.83 -4.85
CA GLY A 13 1.27 -1.31 -5.57
C GLY A 13 1.61 -0.53 -6.82
N GLU A 14 0.60 0.08 -7.44
CA GLU A 14 0.70 1.01 -8.55
C GLU A 14 1.45 2.28 -8.17
N ASP A 15 1.14 2.83 -6.99
CA ASP A 15 1.66 4.10 -6.50
C ASP A 15 2.90 3.93 -5.63
N ARG A 16 3.25 2.68 -5.27
CA ARG A 16 4.33 2.33 -4.35
C ARG A 16 4.14 2.90 -2.94
N LYS A 17 2.89 3.11 -2.54
CA LYS A 17 2.55 3.83 -1.32
C LYS A 17 1.82 2.92 -0.34
N LEU A 18 2.29 2.93 0.89
CA LEU A 18 1.50 2.48 2.04
C LEU A 18 0.65 3.67 2.49
N TYR A 19 -0.65 3.46 2.54
CA TYR A 19 -1.64 4.43 2.98
C TYR A 19 -2.11 4.10 4.39
N PHE A 20 -2.11 5.14 5.23
CA PHE A 20 -2.74 5.15 6.54
C PHE A 20 -3.41 6.50 6.72
N LYS A 21 -4.70 6.53 7.04
CA LYS A 21 -5.47 7.77 7.23
C LYS A 21 -5.33 8.75 6.06
N ASN A 22 -5.36 8.23 4.83
CA ASN A 22 -5.20 9.02 3.61
C ASN A 22 -3.80 9.67 3.43
N ASN A 23 -2.82 9.29 4.25
CA ASN A 23 -1.43 9.70 4.11
C ASN A 23 -0.62 8.57 3.47
N GLY A 24 -0.12 8.82 2.26
CA GLY A 24 0.67 7.85 1.50
C GLY A 24 2.18 8.06 1.70
N LYS A 25 2.88 7.06 2.23
CA LYS A 25 4.35 7.01 2.26
C LYS A 25 4.89 6.01 1.25
N THR A 26 5.94 6.39 0.53
CA THR A 26 6.68 5.47 -0.33
C THR A 26 7.20 4.32 0.50
N TYR A 27 6.78 3.09 0.19
CA TYR A 27 7.07 1.92 1.01
C TYR A 27 7.97 0.90 0.29
N ARG A 28 7.98 0.84 -1.06
CA ARG A 28 8.94 0.02 -1.82
C ARG A 28 9.02 0.35 -3.32
N THR A 29 9.89 -0.37 -4.03
CA THR A 29 9.89 -0.43 -5.50
C THR A 29 8.55 -0.94 -6.04
N ALA A 30 8.22 -0.57 -7.28
CA ALA A 30 6.97 -0.98 -7.92
C ALA A 30 6.93 -2.51 -8.01
N PHE A 31 5.75 -3.07 -7.81
CA PHE A 31 5.55 -4.48 -8.08
C PHE A 31 5.69 -4.74 -9.57
N THR A 32 6.21 -5.91 -9.90
CA THR A 32 6.23 -6.45 -11.25
C THR A 32 5.46 -7.76 -11.32
N THR A 33 5.09 -8.16 -12.54
CA THR A 33 4.50 -9.48 -12.79
C THR A 33 5.39 -10.57 -12.19
N GLY A 34 4.83 -11.38 -11.29
CA GLY A 34 5.54 -12.47 -10.62
C GLY A 34 5.87 -12.21 -9.14
N ASP A 35 5.69 -10.99 -8.63
CA ASP A 35 5.89 -10.69 -7.22
C ASP A 35 4.80 -11.32 -6.34
N THR A 36 5.19 -11.84 -5.17
CA THR A 36 4.26 -12.35 -4.15
C THR A 36 4.23 -11.40 -2.96
N ILE A 37 3.03 -10.96 -2.57
CA ILE A 37 2.81 -10.00 -1.47
C ILE A 37 2.24 -10.73 -0.26
N GLY A 38 2.84 -10.52 0.92
CA GLY A 38 2.39 -11.09 2.19
C GLY A 38 1.89 -10.02 3.16
N CYS A 39 0.92 -10.39 4.00
CA CYS A 39 0.43 -9.62 5.13
C CYS A 39 0.58 -10.47 6.41
N CYS A 40 0.92 -9.86 7.55
CA CYS A 40 1.06 -10.50 8.86
C CYS A 40 0.21 -9.77 9.90
#